data_AF-A0A368FC63-F1
#
_entry.id   AF-A0A368FC63-F1
#
_cell.length_a   1.000
_cell.length_b   1.000
_cell.length_c   1.000
_cell.angle_alpha   90.00
_cell.angle_beta   90.00
_cell.angle_gamma   90.00
#
_symmetry.space_group_name_H-M   'P 1'
#
loop_
_entity.id
_entity.type
_entity.pdbx_description
1 polymer ?
#
loop_
_entity_poly.entity_id
_entity_poly.type
_entity_poly.pdbx_seq_one_letter_code
_entity_poly.pdbx_strand_id
1 'polypeptide(L)'
;MDQLKVGDFVLTANLTSAYFAPMSLWIHREPDVVTKFVTIMTDYGKMLALTPRHLIFRNRCDEYYDDRVDTLPPNSQAVYAEELKVGDCVYLLYR
;
A
#
# COMPACT_ATOMS: atom_id res chain seq x y z
N MET A 1 -1.50 7.07 11.67
CA MET A 1 -0.74 5.88 12.15
C MET A 1 -0.25 6.08 13.59
N ASP A 2 -0.77 7.07 14.32
CA ASP A 2 -0.08 7.62 15.49
C ASP A 2 -0.25 6.78 16.76
N GLN A 3 -1.23 5.89 16.76
CA GLN A 3 -1.55 4.99 17.86
C GLN A 3 -0.80 3.64 17.79
N LEU A 4 -0.18 3.32 16.65
CA LEU A 4 0.52 2.05 16.43
C LEU A 4 1.83 2.00 17.24
N LYS A 5 2.11 0.87 17.88
CA LYS A 5 3.27 0.65 18.76
C LYS A 5 4.08 -0.56 18.32
N VAL A 6 5.37 -0.56 18.64
CA VAL A 6 6.23 -1.72 18.42
C VAL A 6 5.63 -2.92 19.17
N GLY A 7 5.50 -4.05 18.48
CA GLY A 7 4.81 -5.25 18.95
C GLY A 7 3.36 -5.38 18.47
N ASP A 8 2.71 -4.30 18.01
CA ASP A 8 1.37 -4.39 17.41
C ASP A 8 1.42 -5.15 16.09
N PHE A 9 0.37 -5.93 15.82
CA PHE A 9 0.27 -6.73 14.61
C PHE A 9 -0.38 -5.92 13.48
N VAL A 10 0.27 -5.86 12.32
CA VAL A 10 -0.21 -5.21 11.11
C VAL A 10 -0.48 -6.25 10.01
N LEU A 11 -1.50 -6.00 9.19
CA LEU A 11 -1.77 -6.82 8.01
C LEU A 11 -0.70 -6.57 6.95
N THR A 12 -0.07 -7.64 6.50
CA THR A 12 0.95 -7.64 5.44
C THR A 12 0.71 -8.82 4.50
N ALA A 13 1.46 -8.92 3.41
CA ALA A 13 1.40 -10.04 2.49
C ALA A 13 2.76 -10.38 1.90
N ASN A 14 2.92 -11.63 1.50
CA ASN A 14 4.00 -12.11 0.63
C ASN A 14 3.40 -12.71 -0.65
N LEU A 15 4.20 -13.45 -1.42
CA LEU A 15 3.75 -14.09 -2.67
C LEU A 15 2.75 -15.24 -2.47
N THR A 16 2.56 -15.73 -1.24
CA THR A 16 1.76 -16.92 -0.94
C THR A 16 0.57 -16.66 -0.02
N SER A 17 0.62 -15.64 0.84
CA SER A 17 -0.49 -15.28 1.72
C SER A 17 -0.42 -13.87 2.28
N ALA A 18 -1.59 -13.33 2.62
CA ALA A 18 -1.75 -12.24 3.56
C ALA A 18 -1.76 -12.77 5.01
N TYR A 19 -1.04 -12.10 5.90
CA TYR A 19 -0.90 -12.51 7.30
C TYR A 19 -0.64 -11.30 8.20
N PHE A 20 -0.82 -11.49 9.50
CA PHE A 20 -0.48 -10.48 10.48
C PHE A 20 0.95 -10.68 10.99
N ALA A 21 1.73 -9.60 11.01
CA ALA A 21 3.10 -9.61 11.51
C ALA A 21 3.29 -8.51 12.57
N PRO A 22 4.06 -8.75 13.65
CA PRO A 22 4.35 -7.73 14.64
C PRO A 22 5.29 -6.68 14.07
N MET A 23 4.99 -5.40 14.33
CA MET A 23 5.87 -4.30 13.95
C MET A 23 7.12 -4.32 14.83
N SER A 24 8.30 -4.41 14.21
CA SER A 24 9.58 -4.49 14.91
C SER A 24 10.17 -3.11 15.26
N LEU A 25 10.02 -2.13 14.38
CA LEU A 25 10.57 -0.78 14.53
C LEU A 25 9.83 0.24 13.65
N TRP A 26 10.07 1.52 13.90
CA TRP A 26 9.72 2.61 13.00
C TRP A 26 10.93 2.99 12.14
N ILE A 27 10.82 2.92 10.81
CA ILE A 27 11.87 3.40 9.91
C ILE A 27 11.96 4.94 9.97
N HIS A 28 10.82 5.60 10.18
CA HIS A 28 10.70 7.05 10.35
C HIS A 28 9.38 7.37 11.09
N ARG A 29 9.39 8.33 12.04
CA ARG A 29 8.19 8.80 12.75
C ARG A 29 8.39 10.21 13.32
N GLU A 30 7.94 11.21 12.57
CA GLU A 30 8.02 12.62 12.94
C GLU A 30 6.64 13.27 12.76
N PRO A 31 5.78 13.29 13.81
CA PRO A 31 4.36 13.67 13.67
C PRO A 31 4.15 15.16 13.39
N ASP A 32 5.09 16.02 13.79
CA ASP A 32 4.95 17.47 13.68
C ASP A 32 5.56 18.04 12.39
N VAL A 33 6.06 17.17 11.50
CA VAL A 33 6.69 17.58 10.24
C VAL A 33 5.62 17.71 9.14
N VAL A 34 5.50 18.92 8.60
CA VAL A 34 4.68 19.17 7.42
C VAL A 34 5.42 18.67 6.18
N THR A 35 4.81 17.72 5.47
CA THR A 35 5.33 17.19 4.22
C THR A 35 4.27 17.14 3.13
N LYS A 36 4.70 17.01 1.88
CA LYS A 36 3.79 16.86 0.73
C LYS A 36 3.38 15.40 0.60
N PHE A 37 2.11 15.18 0.29
CA PHE A 37 1.56 13.86 0.03
C PHE A 37 0.93 13.80 -1.36
N VAL A 38 1.09 12.65 -2.01
CA VAL A 38 0.29 12.21 -3.15
C VAL A 38 -0.90 11.44 -2.58
N THR A 39 -2.11 11.84 -2.97
CA THR A 39 -3.34 11.14 -2.59
C THR A 39 -3.79 10.24 -3.73
N ILE A 40 -3.84 8.94 -3.46
CA ILE A 40 -4.33 7.91 -4.37
C ILE A 40 -5.75 7.59 -3.95
N MET A 41 -6.69 7.70 -4.87
CA MET A 41 -8.10 7.34 -4.67
C MET A 41 -8.44 6.24 -5.67
N THR A 42 -8.94 5.11 -5.16
CA THR A 42 -9.42 4.02 -6.00
C THR A 42 -10.88 4.23 -6.38
N ASP A 43 -11.34 3.57 -7.45
CA ASP A 43 -12.74 3.64 -7.89
C ASP A 43 -13.72 3.10 -6.84
N TYR A 44 -13.26 2.23 -5.94
CA TYR A 44 -14.01 1.76 -4.78
C TYR A 44 -14.07 2.77 -3.61
N GLY A 45 -13.52 3.98 -3.79
CA GLY A 45 -13.51 5.05 -2.80
C GLY A 45 -12.49 4.88 -1.67
N LYS A 46 -11.56 3.92 -1.77
CA LYS A 46 -10.45 3.79 -0.81
C LYS A 46 -9.40 4.83 -1.12
N MET A 47 -8.87 5.46 -0.07
CA MET A 47 -7.87 6.51 -0.19
C MET A 47 -6.60 6.15 0.56
N LEU A 48 -5.45 6.46 -0.04
CA LEU A 48 -4.14 6.30 0.56
C LEU A 48 -3.30 7.55 0.28
N ALA A 49 -2.73 8.14 1.33
CA ALA A 49 -1.83 9.28 1.21
C ALA A 49 -0.40 8.85 1.50
N LEU A 50 0.51 9.07 0.54
CA LEU A 50 1.92 8.70 0.63
C LEU A 50 2.83 9.87 0.26
N THR A 51 4.06 9.89 0.77
CA THR A 51 5.07 10.84 0.26
C THR A 51 5.43 10.47 -1.19
N PRO A 52 5.86 11.45 -2.03
CA PRO A 52 6.10 11.22 -3.45
C PRO A 52 7.03 10.03 -3.76
N ARG A 53 8.07 9.84 -2.94
CA ARG A 53 9.08 8.78 -3.08
C ARG A 53 8.76 7.50 -2.33
N HIS A 54 7.58 7.37 -1.73
CA HIS A 54 7.18 6.11 -1.12
C HIS A 54 6.98 5.06 -2.22
N LEU A 55 7.49 3.85 -2.01
CA LEU A 55 7.29 2.75 -2.94
C LEU A 55 5.88 2.18 -2.82
N ILE A 56 5.25 1.89 -3.95
CA ILE A 56 3.96 1.22 -4.05
C ILE A 56 3.98 0.25 -5.24
N PHE A 57 3.27 -0.87 -5.09
CA PHE A 57 3.13 -1.83 -6.18
C PHE A 57 2.07 -1.36 -7.16
N ARG A 58 2.49 -1.08 -8.40
CA ARG A 58 1.62 -0.78 -9.54
C ARG A 58 1.31 -2.05 -10.32
N ASN A 59 0.08 -2.14 -10.80
CA ASN A 59 -0.38 -3.13 -11.76
C ASN A 59 -1.12 -2.48 -12.93
N ARG A 60 -1.35 -3.26 -13.99
CA ARG A 60 -2.32 -2.91 -15.04
C ARG A 60 -3.66 -3.58 -14.71
N CYS A 61 -4.74 -2.84 -14.91
CA CYS A 61 -6.08 -3.40 -14.82
C CYS A 61 -6.35 -4.18 -16.12
N ASP A 62 -6.43 -5.51 -16.05
CA ASP A 62 -6.87 -6.33 -17.18
C ASP A 62 -8.41 -6.30 -17.28
N GLU A 63 -8.99 -6.76 -18.40
CA GLU A 63 -10.47 -6.78 -18.59
C GLU A 63 -11.21 -7.58 -17.51
N TYR A 64 -10.52 -8.57 -16.91
CA TYR A 64 -10.96 -9.33 -15.75
C TYR A 64 -9.86 -9.27 -14.70
N TYR A 65 -10.05 -8.49 -13.65
CA TYR A 65 -9.24 -8.55 -12.45
C TYR A 65 -10.11 -9.04 -11.29
N ASP A 66 -9.51 -9.81 -10.39
CA ASP A 66 -10.17 -10.16 -9.13
C ASP A 66 -10.24 -8.90 -8.27
N ASP A 67 -11.45 -8.57 -7.79
CA ASP A 67 -11.67 -7.47 -6.85
C ASP A 67 -10.92 -7.70 -5.53
N ARG A 68 -10.50 -8.95 -5.28
CA ARG A 68 -9.80 -9.35 -4.05
C ARG A 68 -8.50 -10.07 -4.37
N VAL A 69 -7.46 -9.68 -3.66
CA VAL A 69 -6.14 -10.28 -3.82
C VAL A 69 -5.63 -10.70 -2.45
N ASP A 70 -5.43 -12.00 -2.28
CA ASP A 70 -4.94 -12.59 -1.02
C ASP A 70 -3.41 -12.75 -0.98
N THR A 71 -2.73 -12.49 -2.11
CA THR A 71 -1.27 -12.63 -2.26
C THR A 71 -0.67 -11.53 -3.13
N LEU A 72 0.58 -11.14 -2.93
CA LEU A 72 1.22 -10.22 -3.86
C LEU A 72 1.48 -10.93 -5.19
N PRO A 73 1.04 -10.39 -6.35
CA PRO A 73 1.25 -11.07 -7.61
C PRO A 73 2.70 -10.96 -8.08
N PRO A 74 3.17 -11.98 -8.83
CA PRO A 74 4.59 -12.15 -9.15
C PRO A 74 5.17 -11.07 -10.06
N ASN A 75 4.34 -10.38 -10.85
CA ASN A 75 4.76 -9.31 -11.77
C ASN A 75 4.52 -7.90 -11.22
N SER A 76 4.37 -7.76 -9.91
CA SER A 76 4.15 -6.47 -9.28
C SER A 76 5.39 -5.58 -9.43
N GLN A 77 5.22 -4.40 -10.03
CA GLN A 77 6.30 -3.44 -10.17
C GLN A 77 6.24 -2.45 -9.01
N ALA A 78 7.29 -2.40 -8.19
CA ALA A 78 7.45 -1.32 -7.22
C ALA A 78 7.83 -0.03 -7.97
N VAL A 79 7.04 1.02 -7.79
CA VAL A 79 7.25 2.36 -8.36
C VAL A 79 7.12 3.42 -7.27
N TYR A 80 7.58 4.64 -7.52
CA TYR A 80 7.30 5.75 -6.61
C TYR A 80 5.82 6.15 -6.69
N ALA A 81 5.26 6.60 -5.56
CA ALA A 81 3.87 7.02 -5.49
C ALA A 81 3.55 8.15 -6.49
N GLU A 82 4.51 9.04 -6.78
CA GLU A 82 4.35 10.11 -7.78
C GLU A 82 4.35 9.64 -9.24
N GLU A 83 4.75 8.39 -9.49
CA GLU A 83 4.77 7.79 -10.84
C GLU A 83 3.47 7.06 -11.20
N LEU A 84 2.55 6.91 -10.24
CA LEU A 84 1.21 6.38 -10.49
C LEU A 84 0.40 7.34 -11.35
N LYS A 85 -0.39 6.77 -12.25
CA LYS A 85 -1.29 7.50 -13.15
C LYS A 85 -2.73 7.05 -12.96
N VAL A 86 -3.66 7.94 -13.27
CA VAL A 86 -5.08 7.56 -13.37
C VAL A 86 -5.21 6.42 -14.40
N GLY A 87 -5.87 5.33 -13.99
CA GLY A 87 -5.97 4.09 -14.76
C GLY A 87 -4.98 2.99 -14.34
N ASP A 88 -4.00 3.29 -13.49
CA ASP A 88 -3.17 2.26 -12.86
C ASP A 88 -3.97 1.50 -11.78
N CYS A 89 -3.73 0.20 -11.66
CA CYS A 89 -4.29 -0.63 -10.59
C CYS A 89 -3.31 -0.74 -9.41
N VAL A 90 -3.86 -0.84 -8.20
CA VAL A 90 -3.13 -1.09 -6.96
C VAL A 90 -3.76 -2.26 -6.20
N TYR A 91 -3.00 -2.87 -5.29
CA TYR A 91 -3.50 -4.01 -4.51
C TYR A 91 -4.21 -3.56 -3.25
N LEU A 92 -5.39 -4.14 -3.02
CA LEU A 92 -6.18 -3.98 -1.81
C LEU A 92 -6.24 -5.32 -1.10
N LEU A 93 -5.58 -5.41 0.05
CA LEU A 93 -5.73 -6.57 0.93
C LEU A 93 -7.02 -6.39 1.75
N TYR A 94 -7.98 -7.27 1.53
CA TYR A 94 -9.22 -7.32 2.32
C TYR A 94 -9.17 -8.50 3.28
N ARG A 95 -9.72 -8.31 4.48
CA ARG A 95 -10.17 -9.41 5.34
C ARG A 95 -11.62 -9.17 5.69
#